data_AF-A0A9X0A206-F1
#
_entry.id   AF-A0A9X0A206-F1
#
_cell.length_a   1.000
_cell.length_b   1.000
_cell.length_c   1.000
_cell.angle_alpha   90.00
_cell.angle_beta   90.00
_cell.angle_gamma   90.00
#
_symmetry.space_group_name_H-M   'P 1'
#
loop_
_entity.id
_entity.type
_entity.pdbx_description
1 polymer ?
#
loop_
_entity_poly.entity_id
_entity_poly.type
_entity_poly.pdbx_seq_one_letter_code
_entity_poly.pdbx_strand_id
1 'polypeptide(L)'
;MLEEAQTKGDEAVVRKQPHDGDSDKEFEDAQVEKCADSNKGEKMKSARDEVVIPCSKKCLYDKRHACFYCDKLYGKIAQHYEHHHKDEAEVVEAFAYPQRSKDRRKALEKLHLQGNFHNNLHELESNSGELIVMRRPGEDDDCSQDDYLPCIHCLGFVKRKYIWRHNKVCNFKNDDQDDAAEDNDYLKYQKLQKCVAILSGKALCEKDKGLLEDAENLEKLIEAEWNYRISHHSMTTLNERKHNQPNLLPVTSDLQKLKEYITCKIISLTSQLQATSTPTVHPC
;
A
#
# COMPACT_ATOMS: atom_id res chain seq x y z
N MET A 1 6.24 75.68 -1.01
CA MET A 1 5.45 76.29 -2.11
C MET A 1 5.58 75.32 -3.27
N LEU A 2 4.62 74.40 -3.43
CA LEU A 2 3.45 74.54 -4.32
C LEU A 2 3.96 74.73 -5.77
N GLU A 3 3.74 73.84 -6.74
CA GLU A 3 2.44 73.29 -7.17
C GLU A 3 2.53 71.93 -7.89
N GLU A 4 1.35 71.35 -7.99
CA GLU A 4 0.92 70.07 -8.54
C GLU A 4 1.06 69.96 -10.07
N ALA A 5 1.24 68.74 -10.57
CA ALA A 5 0.76 68.35 -11.90
C ALA A 5 0.30 66.88 -11.89
N GLN A 6 -1.01 66.72 -12.05
CA GLN A 6 -1.70 65.45 -12.27
C GLN A 6 -1.42 64.87 -13.65
N THR A 7 -1.26 63.55 -13.73
CA THR A 7 -1.55 62.78 -14.95
C THR A 7 -2.41 61.56 -14.60
N LYS A 8 -3.58 61.50 -15.22
CA LYS A 8 -4.60 60.42 -15.19
C LYS A 8 -4.26 59.32 -16.20
N GLY A 9 -4.79 58.12 -15.93
CA GLY A 9 -5.07 57.06 -16.91
C GLY A 9 -4.57 55.68 -16.44
N ASP A 10 -5.27 54.56 -16.55
CA ASP A 10 -6.68 54.23 -16.83
C ASP A 10 -6.84 52.77 -16.34
N GLU A 11 -7.80 52.49 -15.44
CA GLU A 11 -8.15 51.13 -15.02
C GLU A 11 -9.16 50.52 -16.00
N ALA A 12 -8.76 49.47 -16.72
CA ALA A 12 -9.65 48.69 -17.57
C ALA A 12 -10.42 47.64 -16.76
N VAL A 13 -11.66 47.97 -16.40
CA VAL A 13 -12.69 47.03 -15.91
C VAL A 13 -13.22 46.21 -17.08
N VAL A 14 -13.01 44.89 -17.06
CA VAL A 14 -13.77 43.95 -17.91
C VAL A 14 -14.84 43.28 -17.07
N ARG A 15 -16.09 43.71 -17.33
CA ARG A 15 -17.32 42.99 -16.97
C ARG A 15 -17.46 41.74 -17.84
N LYS A 16 -17.83 40.61 -17.23
CA LYS A 16 -18.68 39.59 -17.87
C LYS A 16 -19.81 39.22 -16.91
N GLN A 17 -21.03 39.30 -17.44
CA GLN A 17 -22.30 38.91 -16.84
C GLN A 17 -22.68 37.46 -17.26
N PRO A 18 -23.73 36.85 -16.65
CA PRO A 18 -23.85 35.41 -16.41
C PRO A 18 -24.70 34.66 -17.44
N HIS A 19 -24.56 33.32 -17.48
CA HIS A 19 -25.61 32.41 -17.94
C HIS A 19 -25.42 30.96 -17.43
N ASP A 20 -26.33 30.61 -16.52
CA ASP A 20 -27.00 29.36 -16.12
C ASP A 20 -26.72 27.97 -16.75
N GLY A 21 -26.82 26.94 -15.90
CA GLY A 21 -27.25 25.56 -16.21
C GLY A 21 -26.48 24.44 -15.47
N ASP A 22 -26.83 24.09 -14.22
CA ASP A 22 -27.61 22.89 -13.80
C ASP A 22 -26.72 21.64 -13.56
N SER A 23 -26.73 20.89 -12.45
CA SER A 23 -27.67 20.67 -11.35
C SER A 23 -26.91 20.22 -10.09
N ASP A 24 -27.08 20.96 -9.00
CA ASP A 24 -26.78 20.51 -7.65
C ASP A 24 -27.90 19.57 -7.18
N LYS A 25 -27.55 18.41 -6.62
CA LYS A 25 -28.47 17.66 -5.76
C LYS A 25 -28.04 17.85 -4.33
N GLU A 26 -28.75 18.78 -3.70
CA GLU A 26 -28.96 18.95 -2.27
C GLU A 26 -29.16 17.60 -1.57
N PHE A 27 -28.61 17.46 -0.38
CA PHE A 27 -29.15 16.53 0.60
C PHE A 27 -29.46 17.33 1.86
N GLU A 28 -30.70 17.82 1.90
CA GLU A 28 -31.32 18.47 3.04
C GLU A 28 -31.47 17.53 4.24
N ASP A 29 -31.37 18.15 5.41
CA ASP A 29 -31.80 17.61 6.70
C ASP A 29 -33.26 17.17 6.65
N ALA A 30 -33.53 15.90 6.96
CA ALA A 30 -34.87 15.40 7.25
C ALA A 30 -34.90 14.76 8.64
N GLN A 31 -35.97 15.10 9.34
CA GLN A 31 -36.20 14.98 10.76
C GLN A 31 -36.30 13.54 11.28
N VAL A 32 -36.07 13.45 12.58
CA VAL A 32 -36.20 12.28 13.47
C VAL A 32 -37.57 11.62 13.34
N GLU A 33 -37.60 10.35 12.92
CA GLU A 33 -38.66 9.42 13.29
C GLU A 33 -38.04 8.13 13.86
N LYS A 34 -38.48 7.78 15.08
CA LYS A 34 -38.22 6.49 15.71
C LYS A 34 -39.04 5.42 15.00
N CYS A 35 -38.46 4.26 14.73
CA CYS A 35 -39.24 3.06 14.46
C CYS A 35 -38.82 1.92 15.39
N ALA A 36 -39.87 1.26 15.88
CA ALA A 36 -39.89 0.32 16.98
C ALA A 36 -39.35 -1.07 16.61
N ASP A 37 -38.89 -1.74 17.66
CA ASP A 37 -38.49 -3.14 17.70
C ASP A 37 -39.64 -4.04 17.23
N SER A 38 -39.39 -4.93 16.28
CA SER A 38 -40.34 -5.99 15.89
C SER A 38 -39.58 -7.16 15.28
N ASN A 39 -39.21 -8.07 16.18
CA ASN A 39 -38.76 -9.42 15.91
C ASN A 39 -39.82 -10.20 15.09
N LYS A 40 -39.44 -10.79 13.95
CA LYS A 40 -40.15 -11.92 13.33
C LYS A 40 -39.32 -12.61 12.23
N GLY A 41 -38.98 -13.87 12.49
CA GLY A 41 -38.97 -14.93 11.47
C GLY A 41 -37.61 -15.39 10.96
N GLU A 42 -36.89 -16.16 11.79
CA GLU A 42 -35.77 -17.00 11.34
C GLU A 42 -36.25 -18.03 10.31
N LYS A 43 -35.64 -18.02 9.11
CA LYS A 43 -35.59 -19.19 8.23
C LYS A 43 -34.13 -19.62 8.11
N MET A 44 -33.82 -20.66 8.86
CA MET A 44 -32.56 -21.37 8.87
C MET A 44 -32.22 -21.87 7.47
N LYS A 45 -31.17 -21.32 6.85
CA LYS A 45 -30.51 -21.88 5.67
C LYS A 45 -29.08 -22.26 6.06
N SER A 46 -28.73 -23.49 5.72
CA SER A 46 -27.49 -24.23 6.00
C SER A 46 -26.23 -23.37 6.04
N ALA A 47 -25.47 -23.46 7.14
CA ALA A 47 -24.16 -22.87 7.31
C ALA A 47 -23.17 -23.45 6.28
N ARG A 48 -22.78 -22.62 5.31
CA ARG A 48 -21.48 -22.69 4.64
C ARG A 48 -20.81 -21.37 4.99
N ASP A 49 -19.63 -21.44 5.59
CA ASP A 49 -18.78 -20.29 5.84
C ASP A 49 -18.42 -19.67 4.49
N GLU A 50 -19.08 -18.56 4.13
CA GLU A 50 -18.84 -17.80 2.92
C GLU A 50 -18.80 -16.32 3.30
N VAL A 51 -17.81 -15.60 2.77
CA VAL A 51 -17.70 -14.17 2.98
C VAL A 51 -18.83 -13.47 2.23
N VAL A 52 -19.58 -12.65 2.96
CA VAL A 52 -20.77 -11.97 2.46
C VAL A 52 -20.43 -10.55 2.01
N ILE A 53 -21.02 -10.11 0.90
CA ILE A 53 -20.98 -8.71 0.49
C ILE A 53 -22.33 -8.05 0.84
N PRO A 54 -22.36 -7.02 1.70
CA PRO A 54 -23.61 -6.42 2.13
C PRO A 54 -24.26 -5.61 1.00
N CYS A 55 -25.52 -5.93 0.69
CA CYS A 55 -26.37 -5.16 -0.25
C CYS A 55 -26.82 -3.82 0.35
N SER A 56 -27.19 -2.88 -0.53
CA SER A 56 -27.58 -1.50 -0.20
C SER A 56 -28.89 -1.34 0.62
N LYS A 57 -29.69 -2.40 0.82
CA LYS A 57 -30.91 -2.39 1.67
C LYS A 57 -30.62 -2.26 3.17
N LYS A 58 -29.41 -2.63 3.64
CA LYS A 58 -28.91 -2.17 4.94
C LYS A 58 -28.61 -0.68 4.77
N CYS A 59 -29.23 0.20 5.56
CA CYS A 59 -29.26 1.64 5.28
C CYS A 59 -27.84 2.21 5.10
N LEU A 60 -27.71 3.33 4.37
CA LEU A 60 -26.40 4.00 4.16
C LEU A 60 -25.70 4.30 5.49
N TYR A 61 -26.46 4.47 6.59
CA TYR A 61 -25.97 4.71 7.94
C TYR A 61 -25.45 3.45 8.67
N ASP A 62 -25.71 2.25 8.14
CA ASP A 62 -25.22 0.97 8.68
C ASP A 62 -23.83 0.61 8.13
N LYS A 63 -23.21 1.49 7.34
CA LYS A 63 -21.84 1.25 6.88
C LYS A 63 -20.89 1.44 8.05
N ARG A 64 -20.30 0.33 8.50
CA ARG A 64 -19.24 0.31 9.49
C ARG A 64 -17.90 0.18 8.79
N HIS A 65 -16.90 0.82 9.39
CA HIS A 65 -15.51 0.79 8.92
C HIS A 65 -14.63 0.20 10.01
N ALA A 66 -13.62 -0.57 9.60
CA ALA A 66 -12.61 -1.07 10.51
C ALA A 66 -11.62 0.04 10.86
N CYS A 67 -11.31 0.16 12.15
CA CYS A 67 -10.25 1.03 12.64
C CYS A 67 -8.89 0.45 12.28
N PHE A 68 -7.99 1.27 11.73
CA PHE A 68 -6.64 0.87 11.37
C PHE A 68 -5.76 0.45 12.57
N TYR A 69 -6.05 0.95 13.78
CA TYR A 69 -5.20 0.74 14.97
C TYR A 69 -5.75 -0.30 15.94
N CYS A 70 -7.06 -0.56 15.95
CA CYS A 70 -7.66 -1.51 16.89
C CYS A 70 -8.55 -2.57 16.23
N ASP A 71 -8.60 -2.60 14.89
CA ASP A 71 -9.27 -3.60 14.05
C ASP A 71 -10.77 -3.81 14.33
N LYS A 72 -11.39 -2.90 15.10
CA LYS A 72 -12.82 -2.95 15.43
C LYS A 72 -13.64 -2.13 14.45
N LEU A 73 -14.88 -2.56 14.24
CA LEU A 73 -15.84 -1.92 13.33
C LEU A 73 -16.61 -0.77 14.01
N TYR A 74 -16.65 0.40 13.38
CA TYR A 74 -17.36 1.58 13.87
C TYR A 74 -18.17 2.26 12.76
N GLY A 75 -19.38 2.72 13.07
CA GLY A 75 -20.17 3.55 12.13
C GLY A 75 -19.65 4.98 12.03
N LYS A 76 -19.31 5.60 13.18
CA LYS A 76 -18.73 6.95 13.26
C LYS A 76 -17.21 6.87 13.45
N ILE A 77 -16.50 6.32 12.47
CA ILE A 77 -15.07 6.01 12.62
C ILE A 77 -14.18 7.25 12.86
N ALA A 78 -14.50 8.40 12.26
CA ALA A 78 -13.77 9.64 12.52
C ALA A 78 -13.85 10.04 14.01
N GLN A 79 -15.04 9.93 14.61
CA GLN A 79 -15.22 10.19 16.04
C GLN A 79 -14.43 9.18 16.88
N HIS A 80 -14.40 7.91 16.48
CA HIS A 80 -13.61 6.90 17.16
C HIS A 80 -12.11 7.26 17.18
N TYR A 81 -11.54 7.70 16.05
CA TYR A 81 -10.15 8.15 15.98
C TYR A 81 -9.89 9.34 16.93
N GLU A 82 -10.78 10.33 16.96
CA GLU A 82 -10.66 11.51 17.83
C GLU A 82 -10.65 11.18 19.34
N HIS A 83 -11.38 10.14 19.76
CA HIS A 83 -11.52 9.82 21.18
C HIS A 83 -10.51 8.77 21.66
N HIS A 84 -10.17 7.79 20.82
CA HIS A 84 -9.38 6.62 21.21
C HIS A 84 -7.98 6.57 20.59
N HIS A 85 -7.75 7.27 19.49
CA HIS A 85 -6.48 7.28 18.75
C HIS A 85 -5.96 8.70 18.50
N LYS A 86 -6.29 9.64 19.39
CA LYS A 86 -5.97 11.07 19.25
C LYS A 86 -4.47 11.37 19.23
N ASP A 87 -3.67 10.46 19.78
CA ASP A 87 -2.22 10.62 19.94
C ASP A 87 -1.44 9.97 18.77
N GLU A 88 -2.13 9.28 17.86
CA GLU A 88 -1.50 8.66 16.68
C GLU A 88 -1.15 9.72 15.63
N ALA A 89 0.05 9.64 15.05
CA ALA A 89 0.60 10.68 14.19
C ALA A 89 -0.30 11.03 12.99
N GLU A 90 -0.82 10.02 12.29
CA GLU A 90 -1.69 10.22 11.13
C GLU A 90 -3.08 10.76 11.53
N VAL A 91 -3.55 10.46 12.74
CA VAL A 91 -4.80 11.01 13.28
C VAL A 91 -4.59 12.48 13.67
N VAL A 92 -3.50 12.80 14.37
CA VAL A 92 -3.14 14.19 14.69
C VAL A 92 -3.05 15.03 13.42
N GLU A 93 -2.39 14.51 12.38
CA GLU A 93 -2.30 15.17 11.07
C GLU A 93 -3.70 15.40 10.45
N ALA A 94 -4.56 14.36 10.44
CA ALA A 94 -5.90 14.47 9.88
C ALA A 94 -6.76 15.52 10.60
N PHE A 95 -6.63 15.63 11.93
CA PHE A 95 -7.41 16.56 12.76
C PHE A 95 -6.82 17.96 12.84
N ALA A 96 -5.56 18.17 12.41
CA ALA A 96 -4.97 19.50 12.26
C ALA A 96 -5.65 20.32 11.15
N TYR A 97 -6.22 19.66 10.14
CA TYR A 97 -6.98 20.33 9.09
C TYR A 97 -8.33 20.87 9.61
N PRO A 98 -8.81 22.03 9.10
CA PRO A 98 -10.10 22.59 9.49
C PRO A 98 -11.26 21.61 9.32
N GLN A 99 -12.26 21.69 10.21
CA GLN A 99 -13.47 20.87 10.11
C GLN A 99 -14.14 21.09 8.74
N ARG A 100 -14.63 20.00 8.12
CA ARG A 100 -15.26 19.98 6.79
C ARG A 100 -14.34 20.35 5.60
N SER A 101 -13.03 20.50 5.81
CA SER A 101 -12.09 20.68 4.70
C SER A 101 -11.96 19.41 3.85
N LYS A 102 -11.59 19.59 2.57
CA LYS A 102 -11.33 18.47 1.65
C LYS A 102 -10.15 17.62 2.14
N ASP A 103 -9.12 18.27 2.67
CA ASP A 103 -7.90 17.60 3.16
C ASP A 103 -8.18 16.74 4.39
N ARG A 104 -8.96 17.25 5.35
CA ARG A 104 -9.42 16.44 6.50
C ARG A 104 -10.19 15.21 6.06
N ARG A 105 -11.11 15.37 5.09
CA ARG A 105 -11.87 14.23 4.55
C ARG A 105 -10.94 13.21 3.88
N LYS A 106 -9.97 13.68 3.08
CA LYS A 106 -9.00 12.82 2.38
C LYS A 106 -8.09 12.06 3.37
N ALA A 107 -7.61 12.73 4.42
CA ALA A 107 -6.78 12.11 5.45
C ALA A 107 -7.56 11.04 6.26
N LEU A 108 -8.79 11.34 6.67
CA LEU A 108 -9.65 10.36 7.35
C LEU A 108 -10.10 9.22 6.42
N GLU A 109 -10.28 9.50 5.14
CA GLU A 109 -10.57 8.48 4.12
C GLU A 109 -9.41 7.49 3.98
N LYS A 110 -8.17 7.99 3.92
CA LYS A 110 -6.96 7.14 3.91
C LYS A 110 -6.93 6.18 5.10
N LEU A 111 -7.12 6.70 6.32
CA LEU A 111 -7.08 5.89 7.55
C LEU A 111 -8.12 4.78 7.56
N HIS A 112 -9.38 5.08 7.21
CA HIS A 112 -10.39 4.02 7.21
C HIS A 112 -10.23 3.06 6.03
N LEU A 113 -9.71 3.49 4.88
CA LEU A 113 -9.47 2.58 3.76
C LEU A 113 -8.37 1.57 4.11
N GLN A 114 -7.33 2.00 4.84
CA GLN A 114 -6.31 1.11 5.37
C GLN A 114 -6.89 0.09 6.37
N GLY A 115 -7.68 0.56 7.35
CA GLY A 115 -8.35 -0.34 8.30
C GLY A 115 -9.29 -1.33 7.61
N ASN A 116 -10.12 -0.86 6.67
CA ASN A 116 -11.01 -1.74 5.90
C ASN A 116 -10.24 -2.76 5.07
N PHE A 117 -9.10 -2.38 4.49
CA PHE A 117 -8.26 -3.28 3.73
C PHE A 117 -7.71 -4.41 4.62
N HIS A 118 -7.23 -4.10 5.82
CA HIS A 118 -6.76 -5.12 6.79
C HIS A 118 -7.90 -6.05 7.23
N ASN A 119 -9.06 -5.50 7.58
CA ASN A 119 -10.23 -6.30 7.92
C ASN A 119 -10.62 -7.22 6.76
N ASN A 120 -10.75 -6.68 5.54
CA ASN A 120 -11.12 -7.49 4.39
C ASN A 120 -10.10 -8.60 4.12
N LEU A 121 -8.80 -8.34 4.27
CA LEU A 121 -7.78 -9.37 4.13
C LEU A 121 -8.00 -10.49 5.14
N HIS A 122 -8.25 -10.14 6.41
CA HIS A 122 -8.56 -11.11 7.46
C HIS A 122 -9.84 -11.93 7.17
N GLU A 123 -10.92 -11.30 6.70
CA GLU A 123 -12.17 -12.00 6.37
C GLU A 123 -12.00 -12.94 5.16
N LEU A 124 -11.20 -12.53 4.17
CA LEU A 124 -10.84 -13.37 3.02
C LEU A 124 -10.01 -14.59 3.43
N GLU A 125 -9.07 -14.42 4.35
CA GLU A 125 -8.25 -15.52 4.88
C GLU A 125 -9.08 -16.48 5.75
N SER A 126 -9.99 -15.93 6.57
CA SER A 126 -10.85 -16.70 7.45
C SER A 126 -12.04 -17.35 6.73
N ASN A 127 -12.27 -16.97 5.46
CA ASN A 127 -13.41 -17.36 4.64
C ASN A 127 -14.76 -17.19 5.37
N SER A 128 -14.85 -16.18 6.22
CA SER A 128 -15.97 -15.93 7.11
C SER A 128 -16.10 -14.43 7.35
N GLY A 129 -17.33 -13.92 7.31
CA GLY A 129 -17.66 -12.54 7.67
C GLY A 129 -18.09 -11.64 6.51
N GLU A 130 -17.93 -10.32 6.65
CA GLU A 130 -18.46 -9.33 5.69
C GLU A 130 -17.35 -8.47 5.05
N LEU A 131 -17.32 -8.42 3.70
CA LEU A 131 -16.42 -7.50 3.00
C LEU A 131 -16.89 -6.05 3.09
N ILE A 132 -15.98 -5.17 3.50
CA ILE A 132 -16.17 -3.72 3.49
C ILE A 132 -15.76 -3.17 2.12
N VAL A 133 -16.73 -3.10 1.20
CA VAL A 133 -16.52 -2.57 -0.15
C VAL A 133 -16.75 -1.05 -0.23
N MET A 134 -16.11 -0.37 -1.19
CA MET A 134 -16.28 1.08 -1.37
C MET A 134 -17.72 1.45 -1.72
N ARG A 135 -18.30 0.73 -2.69
CA ARG A 135 -19.70 0.87 -3.09
C ARG A 135 -20.40 -0.48 -2.93
N ARG A 136 -21.45 -0.51 -2.11
CA ARG A 136 -22.29 -1.70 -1.95
C ARG A 136 -23.02 -1.99 -3.28
N PRO A 137 -23.18 -3.26 -3.67
CA PRO A 137 -23.98 -3.63 -4.83
C PRO A 137 -25.45 -3.24 -4.64
N GLY A 138 -26.15 -3.09 -5.77
CA GLY A 138 -27.61 -3.01 -5.79
C GLY A 138 -28.27 -4.33 -5.40
N GLU A 139 -29.60 -4.39 -5.41
CA GLU A 139 -30.35 -5.61 -5.08
C GLU A 139 -30.27 -6.67 -6.17
N ASP A 140 -30.34 -6.22 -7.42
CA ASP A 140 -30.32 -7.08 -8.61
C ASP A 140 -28.90 -7.33 -9.13
N ASP A 141 -27.90 -6.84 -8.39
CA ASP A 141 -26.50 -7.04 -8.73
C ASP A 141 -26.06 -8.42 -8.23
N ASP A 142 -25.74 -9.32 -9.16
CA ASP A 142 -24.91 -10.48 -8.82
C ASP A 142 -23.55 -9.98 -8.30
N CYS A 143 -23.15 -10.49 -7.13
CA CYS A 143 -21.88 -10.15 -6.52
C CYS A 143 -21.26 -11.35 -5.82
N SER A 144 -20.12 -11.80 -6.37
CA SER A 144 -19.20 -12.73 -5.73
C SER A 144 -18.11 -11.96 -4.98
N GLN A 145 -17.54 -12.58 -3.94
CA GLN A 145 -16.30 -12.14 -3.30
C GLN A 145 -15.22 -11.81 -4.34
N ASP A 146 -15.03 -12.70 -5.33
CA ASP A 146 -13.98 -12.61 -6.34
C ASP A 146 -14.21 -11.47 -7.35
N ASP A 147 -15.40 -10.86 -7.34
CA ASP A 147 -15.69 -9.68 -8.14
C ASP A 147 -15.08 -8.42 -7.56
N TYR A 148 -14.50 -8.43 -6.37
CA TYR A 148 -13.94 -7.24 -5.73
C TYR A 148 -12.43 -7.40 -5.53
N LEU A 149 -11.68 -6.38 -5.93
CA LEU A 149 -10.25 -6.29 -5.64
C LEU A 149 -9.91 -4.93 -5.03
N PRO A 150 -8.83 -4.86 -4.23
CA PRO A 150 -8.32 -3.60 -3.71
C PRO A 150 -7.75 -2.73 -4.83
N CYS A 151 -8.02 -1.43 -4.77
CA CYS A 151 -7.31 -0.44 -5.57
C CYS A 151 -5.85 -0.35 -5.13
N ILE A 152 -4.93 -0.30 -6.09
CA ILE A 152 -3.48 -0.16 -5.83
C ILE A 152 -3.11 1.19 -5.18
N HIS A 153 -3.91 2.24 -5.38
CA HIS A 153 -3.62 3.58 -4.88
C HIS A 153 -4.27 3.87 -3.53
N CYS A 154 -5.52 3.43 -3.33
CA CYS A 154 -6.28 3.76 -2.13
C CYS A 154 -6.61 2.57 -1.23
N LEU A 155 -6.32 1.34 -1.64
CA LEU A 155 -6.64 0.08 -0.94
C LEU A 155 -8.14 -0.23 -0.78
N GLY A 156 -9.02 0.65 -1.27
CA GLY A 156 -10.45 0.41 -1.27
C GLY A 156 -10.85 -0.75 -2.18
N PHE A 157 -11.71 -1.64 -1.68
CA PHE A 157 -12.25 -2.75 -2.46
C PHE A 157 -13.33 -2.27 -3.43
N VAL A 158 -13.07 -2.46 -4.74
CA VAL A 158 -13.92 -2.01 -5.84
C VAL A 158 -14.24 -3.20 -6.74
N LYS A 159 -15.45 -3.23 -7.35
CA LYS A 159 -15.79 -4.24 -8.35
C LYS A 159 -14.72 -4.25 -9.46
N ARG A 160 -14.15 -5.43 -9.75
CA ARG A 160 -13.10 -5.72 -10.73
C ARG A 160 -13.36 -5.05 -12.07
N LYS A 161 -14.59 -5.17 -12.59
CA LYS A 161 -15.03 -4.53 -13.85
C LYS A 161 -14.89 -3.00 -13.89
N TYR A 162 -14.77 -2.34 -12.73
CA TYR A 162 -14.70 -0.88 -12.60
C TYR A 162 -13.36 -0.36 -12.05
N ILE A 163 -12.40 -1.23 -11.75
CA ILE A 163 -11.10 -0.81 -11.18
C ILE A 163 -10.34 0.12 -12.11
N TRP A 164 -10.29 -0.16 -13.42
CA TRP A 164 -9.59 0.68 -14.39
C TRP A 164 -10.07 2.14 -14.34
N ARG A 165 -11.39 2.33 -14.25
CA ARG A 165 -12.02 3.66 -14.16
C ARG A 165 -11.76 4.30 -12.81
N HIS A 166 -11.82 3.52 -11.74
CA HIS A 166 -11.48 4.00 -10.40
C HIS A 166 -10.03 4.49 -10.34
N ASN A 167 -9.06 3.69 -10.81
CA ASN A 167 -7.64 4.06 -10.80
C ASN A 167 -7.39 5.36 -11.56
N LYS A 168 -8.03 5.55 -12.73
CA LYS A 168 -7.89 6.76 -13.55
C LYS A 168 -8.27 8.06 -12.81
N VAL A 169 -9.23 8.00 -11.89
CA VAL A 169 -9.73 9.17 -11.15
C VAL A 169 -9.57 9.02 -9.64
N CYS A 170 -8.68 8.13 -9.20
CA CYS A 170 -8.53 7.84 -7.78
C CYS A 170 -7.92 9.06 -7.08
N ASN A 171 -8.56 9.52 -6.00
CA ASN A 171 -8.08 10.67 -5.22
C ASN A 171 -6.69 10.45 -4.58
N PHE A 172 -6.23 9.20 -4.55
CA PHE A 172 -4.95 8.77 -3.99
C PHE A 172 -3.95 8.34 -5.07
N LYS A 173 -4.27 8.51 -6.38
CA LYS A 173 -3.30 8.34 -7.45
C LYS A 173 -2.19 9.39 -7.28
N ASN A 174 -0.93 8.99 -7.43
CA ASN A 174 0.20 9.93 -7.38
C ASN A 174 0.51 10.34 -8.83
N ASP A 175 0.08 11.53 -9.23
CA ASP A 175 0.24 12.03 -10.60
C ASP A 175 1.72 12.03 -11.05
N ASP A 176 2.67 12.21 -10.13
CA ASP A 176 4.11 12.24 -10.43
C ASP A 176 4.77 10.86 -10.57
N GLN A 177 4.16 9.78 -10.07
CA GLN A 177 4.78 8.44 -10.02
C GLN A 177 4.18 7.47 -11.05
N ASP A 178 2.92 7.64 -11.43
CA ASP A 178 2.20 6.64 -12.20
C ASP A 178 2.39 6.82 -13.72
N ASP A 179 2.51 8.04 -14.22
CA ASP A 179 2.69 8.30 -15.66
C ASP A 179 4.10 7.90 -16.17
N ALA A 180 5.11 7.88 -15.29
CA ALA A 180 6.44 7.33 -15.59
C ALA A 180 6.56 5.81 -15.35
N ALA A 181 5.62 5.22 -14.59
CA ALA A 181 5.62 3.81 -14.22
C ALA A 181 4.72 2.95 -15.12
N GLU A 182 3.69 3.51 -15.75
CA GLU A 182 2.84 2.79 -16.70
C GLU A 182 3.62 2.27 -17.92
N ASP A 183 4.72 2.93 -18.31
CA ASP A 183 5.62 2.50 -19.39
C ASP A 183 6.92 1.81 -18.91
N ASN A 184 7.14 1.70 -17.59
CA ASN A 184 8.32 1.01 -17.05
C ASN A 184 8.02 -0.49 -16.84
N ASP A 185 8.12 -1.25 -17.93
CA ASP A 185 7.92 -2.70 -17.92
C ASP A 185 8.77 -3.41 -16.85
N TYR A 186 9.97 -2.89 -16.53
CA TYR A 186 10.86 -3.50 -15.53
C TYR A 186 10.28 -3.47 -14.13
N LEU A 187 9.63 -2.37 -13.76
CA LEU A 187 8.97 -2.28 -12.46
C LEU A 187 7.78 -3.25 -12.37
N LYS A 188 7.08 -3.49 -13.48
CA LYS A 188 6.00 -4.50 -13.54
C LYS A 188 6.56 -5.91 -13.34
N TYR A 189 7.65 -6.26 -14.00
CA TYR A 189 8.32 -7.55 -13.79
C TYR A 189 8.78 -7.76 -12.35
N GLN A 190 9.45 -6.78 -11.76
CA GLN A 190 9.87 -6.88 -10.35
C GLN A 190 8.67 -7.11 -9.41
N LYS A 191 7.53 -6.46 -9.67
CA LYS A 191 6.31 -6.67 -8.90
C LYS A 191 5.79 -8.11 -9.07
N LEU A 192 5.78 -8.63 -10.29
CA LEU A 192 5.38 -10.02 -10.56
C LEU A 192 6.31 -11.05 -9.91
N GLN A 193 7.63 -10.83 -9.95
CA GLN A 193 8.60 -11.68 -9.25
C GLN A 193 8.38 -11.70 -7.73
N LYS A 194 8.05 -10.56 -7.14
CA LYS A 194 7.68 -10.49 -5.71
C LYS A 194 6.43 -11.31 -5.42
N CYS A 195 5.43 -11.28 -6.30
CA CYS A 195 4.22 -12.10 -6.15
C CYS A 195 4.56 -13.60 -6.18
N VAL A 196 5.41 -14.05 -7.12
CA VAL A 196 5.88 -15.45 -7.17
C VAL A 196 6.54 -15.83 -5.84
N ALA A 197 7.47 -15.02 -5.34
CA ALA A 197 8.16 -15.30 -4.07
C ALA A 197 7.20 -15.41 -2.87
N ILE A 198 6.18 -14.54 -2.81
CA ILE A 198 5.14 -14.59 -1.76
C ILE A 198 4.31 -15.87 -1.88
N LEU A 199 3.86 -16.23 -3.09
CA LEU A 199 3.07 -17.43 -3.34
C LEU A 199 3.86 -18.70 -3.03
N SER A 200 5.12 -18.79 -3.47
CA SER A 200 6.00 -19.90 -3.11
C SER A 200 6.22 -19.99 -1.60
N GLY A 201 6.43 -18.86 -0.93
CA GLY A 201 6.56 -18.81 0.53
C GLY A 201 5.31 -19.34 1.24
N LYS A 202 4.12 -18.92 0.80
CA LYS A 202 2.83 -19.40 1.31
C LYS A 202 2.67 -20.91 1.10
N ALA A 203 2.88 -21.38 -0.13
CA ALA A 203 2.77 -22.79 -0.49
C ALA A 203 3.70 -23.68 0.33
N LEU A 204 4.94 -23.24 0.57
CA LEU A 204 5.90 -23.94 1.42
C LEU A 204 5.47 -23.99 2.90
N CYS A 205 4.92 -22.89 3.44
CA CYS A 205 4.43 -22.84 4.81
C CYS A 205 3.23 -23.77 5.03
N GLU A 206 2.30 -23.79 4.07
CA GLU A 206 1.06 -24.59 4.12
C GLU A 206 1.24 -26.03 3.63
N LYS A 207 2.42 -26.35 3.05
CA LYS A 207 2.74 -27.63 2.38
C LYS A 207 1.78 -27.96 1.24
N ASP A 208 1.21 -26.94 0.60
CA ASP A 208 0.36 -27.07 -0.57
C ASP A 208 1.21 -27.29 -1.82
N LYS A 209 1.19 -28.53 -2.33
CA LYS A 209 1.93 -28.89 -3.54
C LYS A 209 1.33 -28.30 -4.81
N GLY A 210 0.01 -28.10 -4.87
CA GLY A 210 -0.65 -27.55 -6.05
C GLY A 210 -0.31 -26.08 -6.21
N LEU A 211 -0.44 -25.31 -5.13
CA LEU A 211 -0.07 -23.89 -5.13
C LEU A 211 1.43 -23.69 -5.42
N LEU A 212 2.29 -24.61 -4.96
CA LEU A 212 3.72 -24.55 -5.26
C LEU A 212 3.99 -24.77 -6.75
N GLU A 213 3.35 -25.76 -7.36
CA GLU A 213 3.45 -26.02 -8.81
C GLU A 213 2.91 -24.83 -9.62
N ASP A 214 1.80 -24.22 -9.20
CA ASP A 214 1.26 -23.02 -9.83
C ASP A 214 2.22 -21.83 -9.74
N ALA A 215 2.89 -21.63 -8.60
CA ALA A 215 3.89 -20.58 -8.44
C ALA A 215 5.13 -20.81 -9.34
N GLU A 216 5.61 -22.05 -9.45
CA GLU A 216 6.70 -22.42 -10.36
C GLU A 216 6.31 -22.25 -11.83
N ASN A 217 5.07 -22.59 -12.18
CA ASN A 217 4.54 -22.40 -13.53
C ASN A 217 4.40 -20.91 -13.86
N LEU A 218 3.97 -20.08 -12.90
CA LEU A 218 3.93 -18.63 -13.04
C LEU A 218 5.33 -18.05 -13.23
N GLU A 219 6.34 -18.54 -12.49
CA GLU A 219 7.73 -18.12 -12.66
C GLU A 219 8.23 -18.39 -14.09
N LYS A 220 8.02 -19.61 -14.59
CA LYS A 220 8.38 -19.98 -15.98
C LYS A 220 7.67 -19.12 -17.01
N LEU A 221 6.38 -18.84 -16.80
CA LEU A 221 5.60 -17.98 -17.69
C LEU A 221 6.15 -16.55 -17.71
N ILE A 222 6.45 -15.99 -16.54
CA ILE A 222 7.04 -14.66 -16.40
C ILE A 222 8.38 -14.62 -17.14
N GLU A 223 9.28 -15.59 -16.94
CA GLU A 223 10.56 -15.63 -17.64
C GLU A 223 10.42 -15.74 -19.17
N ALA A 224 9.48 -16.55 -19.66
CA ALA A 224 9.23 -16.73 -21.07
C ALA A 224 8.68 -15.46 -21.74
N GLU A 225 7.71 -14.78 -21.11
CA GLU A 225 7.12 -13.56 -21.65
C GLU A 225 8.04 -12.34 -21.50
N TRP A 226 8.86 -12.30 -20.45
CA TRP A 226 9.70 -11.16 -20.11
C TRP A 226 10.74 -10.86 -21.19
N ASN A 227 11.32 -11.89 -21.79
CA ASN A 227 12.31 -11.72 -22.85
C ASN A 227 11.74 -11.07 -24.13
N TYR A 228 10.43 -11.16 -24.36
CA TYR A 228 9.78 -10.62 -25.55
C TYR A 228 9.16 -9.23 -25.34
N ARG A 229 8.69 -8.95 -24.12
CA ARG A 229 7.94 -7.71 -23.82
C ARG A 229 8.84 -6.52 -23.50
N ILE A 230 10.06 -6.73 -23.01
CA ILE A 230 10.97 -5.63 -22.68
C ILE A 230 11.56 -4.99 -23.94
N SER A 231 11.44 -3.66 -24.06
CA SER A 231 12.22 -2.88 -25.02
C SER A 231 13.72 -3.15 -24.84
N HIS A 232 14.43 -3.47 -25.93
CA HIS A 232 15.87 -3.74 -25.94
C HIS A 232 16.71 -2.77 -25.08
N HIS A 233 16.33 -1.49 -25.05
CA HIS A 233 17.00 -0.43 -24.28
C HIS A 233 16.95 -0.64 -22.74
N SER A 234 15.83 -1.17 -22.23
CA SER A 234 15.70 -1.53 -20.83
C SER A 234 16.53 -2.77 -20.49
N MET A 235 16.62 -3.74 -21.41
CA MET A 235 17.44 -4.95 -21.25
C MET A 235 18.94 -4.62 -21.19
N THR A 236 19.43 -3.74 -22.07
CA THR A 236 20.83 -3.31 -22.07
C THR A 236 21.19 -2.57 -20.80
N THR A 237 20.37 -1.61 -20.37
CA THR A 237 20.58 -0.84 -19.13
C THR A 237 20.66 -1.75 -17.89
N LEU A 238 19.84 -2.82 -17.85
CA LEU A 238 19.83 -3.79 -16.74
C LEU A 238 21.06 -4.68 -16.73
N ASN A 239 21.44 -5.21 -17.90
CA ASN A 239 22.66 -6.00 -18.04
C ASN A 239 23.89 -5.18 -17.66
N GLU A 240 23.92 -3.91 -18.07
CA GLU A 240 24.96 -2.96 -17.67
C GLU A 240 24.98 -2.71 -16.16
N ARG A 241 23.83 -2.50 -15.49
CA ARG A 241 23.78 -2.33 -14.03
C ARG A 241 24.23 -3.57 -13.27
N LYS A 242 23.83 -4.76 -13.72
CA LYS A 242 24.26 -6.03 -13.12
C LYS A 242 25.76 -6.25 -13.31
N HIS A 243 26.28 -5.91 -14.48
CA HIS A 243 27.71 -5.97 -14.78
C HIS A 243 28.51 -4.92 -14.00
N ASN A 244 27.93 -3.74 -13.75
CA ASN A 244 28.53 -2.64 -12.99
C ASN A 244 28.28 -2.72 -11.48
N GLN A 245 27.65 -3.81 -10.98
CA GLN A 245 27.43 -3.98 -9.56
C GLN A 245 28.80 -4.08 -8.86
N PRO A 246 29.16 -3.14 -7.98
CA PRO A 246 30.49 -3.14 -7.38
C PRO A 246 30.64 -4.36 -6.47
N ASN A 247 31.65 -5.20 -6.77
CA ASN A 247 32.11 -6.21 -5.82
C ASN A 247 32.78 -5.48 -4.64
N LEU A 248 32.04 -5.30 -3.56
CA LEU A 248 32.53 -4.68 -2.33
C LEU A 248 33.59 -5.60 -1.72
N LEU A 249 34.85 -5.21 -1.89
CA LEU A 249 35.95 -5.82 -1.15
C LEU A 249 35.76 -5.55 0.36
N PRO A 250 36.19 -6.48 1.23
CA PRO A 250 36.03 -6.34 2.66
C PRO A 250 36.60 -5.01 3.17
N VAL A 251 35.94 -4.45 4.18
CA VAL A 251 36.26 -3.13 4.75
C VAL A 251 37.74 -3.09 5.11
N THR A 252 38.40 -1.98 4.79
CA THR A 252 39.86 -1.79 4.97
C THR A 252 40.34 -2.09 6.38
N SER A 253 39.48 -1.94 7.40
CA SER A 253 39.78 -2.29 8.79
C SER A 253 39.98 -3.79 9.00
N ASP A 254 39.21 -4.65 8.34
CA ASP A 254 39.31 -6.10 8.52
C ASP A 254 40.53 -6.68 7.79
N LEU A 255 40.91 -6.08 6.66
CA LEU A 255 42.19 -6.36 6.00
C LEU A 255 43.39 -5.92 6.85
N GLN A 256 43.28 -4.80 7.57
CA GLN A 256 44.29 -4.34 8.51
C GLN A 256 44.43 -5.30 9.71
N LYS A 257 43.32 -5.70 10.33
CA LYS A 257 43.32 -6.69 11.43
C LYS A 257 43.93 -8.02 10.99
N LEU A 258 43.60 -8.49 9.79
CA LEU A 258 44.16 -9.73 9.25
C LEU A 258 45.68 -9.61 9.04
N LYS A 259 46.13 -8.47 8.48
CA LYS A 259 47.56 -8.19 8.29
C LYS A 259 48.31 -8.16 9.62
N GLU A 260 47.77 -7.46 10.61
CA GLU A 260 48.35 -7.36 11.95
C GLU A 260 48.45 -8.74 12.61
N TYR A 261 47.37 -9.53 12.56
CA TYR A 261 47.36 -10.89 13.10
C TYR A 261 48.43 -11.79 12.46
N ILE A 262 48.51 -11.81 11.12
CA ILE A 262 49.50 -12.62 10.41
C ILE A 262 50.92 -12.18 10.78
N THR A 263 51.18 -10.87 10.82
CA THR A 263 52.49 -10.32 11.16
C THR A 263 52.89 -10.69 12.59
N CYS A 264 52.00 -10.52 13.56
CA CYS A 264 52.22 -10.92 14.95
C CYS A 264 52.49 -12.42 15.08
N LYS A 265 51.78 -13.26 14.32
CA LYS A 265 51.97 -14.71 14.36
C LYS A 265 53.32 -15.14 13.79
N ILE A 266 53.76 -14.52 12.70
CA ILE A 266 55.08 -14.76 12.09
C ILE A 266 56.18 -14.41 13.10
N ILE A 267 56.09 -13.24 13.75
CA ILE A 267 57.08 -12.79 14.74
C ILE A 267 57.14 -13.75 15.93
N SER A 268 55.97 -14.15 16.46
CA SER A 268 55.88 -15.09 17.59
C SER A 268 56.53 -16.43 17.26
N LEU A 269 56.24 -17.01 16.09
CA LEU A 269 56.79 -18.31 15.69
C LEU A 269 58.29 -18.23 15.40
N THR A 270 58.74 -17.14 14.77
CA THR A 270 60.17 -16.88 14.53
C THR A 270 60.94 -16.78 15.85
N SER A 271 60.38 -16.10 16.83
CA SER A 271 61.01 -15.95 18.16
C SER A 271 61.07 -17.28 18.91
N GLN A 272 60.04 -18.12 18.79
CA GLN A 272 60.04 -19.47 19.37
C GLN A 272 61.13 -20.36 18.76
N LEU A 273 61.31 -20.30 17.43
CA LEU A 273 62.36 -21.05 16.73
C LEU A 273 63.78 -20.60 17.10
N GLN A 274 63.97 -19.29 17.31
CA GLN A 274 65.25 -18.72 17.75
C GLN A 274 65.58 -19.08 19.22
N ALA A 275 64.56 -19.17 20.09
CA ALA A 275 64.75 -19.58 21.48
C ALA A 275 65.12 -21.07 21.63
N THR A 276 64.69 -21.94 20.71
CA THR A 276 65.00 -23.38 20.75
C THR A 276 66.36 -23.75 20.13
N SER A 277 67.06 -22.79 19.51
CA SER A 277 68.31 -23.05 18.77
C SER A 277 69.57 -22.53 19.49
N THR A 278 69.48 -22.08 20.75
CA THR A 278 70.66 -21.75 21.57
C THR A 278 71.28 -23.04 22.13
N PRO A 279 72.49 -23.47 21.71
CA PRO A 279 73.10 -24.69 22.23
C PRO A 279 73.68 -24.42 23.61
N THR A 280 73.25 -25.17 24.61
CA THR A 280 73.86 -25.18 25.95
C THR A 280 75.27 -25.75 25.82
N VAL A 281 76.29 -24.89 25.74
CA VAL A 281 77.69 -25.31 25.84
C VAL A 281 77.97 -25.65 27.30
N HIS A 282 78.04 -26.95 27.62
CA HIS A 282 78.49 -27.43 28.92
C HIS A 282 80.02 -27.21 29.06
N PRO A 283 80.51 -26.53 30.11
CA PRO A 283 81.94 -26.46 30.37
C PRO A 283 82.44 -27.80 30.95
N CYS A 284 83.64 -28.20 30.50
CA CYS A 284 84.36 -29.42 30.86
C CYS A 284 84.77 -29.49 32.34
#